data_AF-A0A7Y5VAX7-F1
#
_entry.id   AF-A0A7Y5VAX7-F1
#
_cell.length_a   1.000
_cell.length_b   1.000
_cell.length_c   1.000
_cell.angle_alpha   90.00
_cell.angle_beta   90.00
_cell.angle_gamma   90.00
#
_symmetry.space_group_name_H-M   'P 1'
#
loop_
_entity.id
_entity.type
_entity.pdbx_description
1 polymer ?
#
loop_
_entity_poly.entity_id
_entity_poly.type
_entity_poly.pdbx_seq_one_letter_code
_entity_poly.pdbx_strand_id
1 'polypeptide(L)'
;ALRYYDDLWLEERDEELQIDFEPRRTRSGGTTTAKVPEMASRMLAEHDFNHYYMLGVARRAIEEGRQVVEVYRARLSLAPRHASAELEGRRIPAGEVISMLRSRPGPDVPMPLLGRQNSGLSVRLV
;
A
#
# COMPACT_ATOMS: atom_id res chain seq x y z
N ALA A 1 -4.90 18.10 -3.52
CA ALA A 1 -4.59 16.82 -4.17
C ALA A 1 -5.62 15.75 -3.81
N LEU A 2 -5.68 15.27 -2.55
CA LEU A 2 -6.61 14.20 -2.09
C LEU A 2 -8.12 14.38 -2.36
N ARG A 3 -8.58 15.60 -2.69
CA ARG A 3 -10.00 15.88 -2.97
C ARG A 3 -10.39 15.64 -4.44
N TYR A 4 -9.40 15.52 -5.33
CA TYR A 4 -9.60 15.51 -6.78
C TYR A 4 -8.85 14.37 -7.49
N TYR A 5 -7.96 13.68 -6.78
CA TYR A 5 -7.10 12.65 -7.34
C TYR A 5 -7.14 11.44 -6.41
N ASP A 6 -7.66 10.33 -6.91
CA ASP A 6 -7.77 9.02 -6.27
C ASP A 6 -6.83 8.00 -6.97
N ASP A 7 -6.98 6.73 -6.66
CA ASP A 7 -6.23 5.63 -7.27
C ASP A 7 -6.58 5.43 -8.75
N LEU A 8 -7.84 5.65 -9.16
CA LEU A 8 -8.25 5.62 -10.56
C LEU A 8 -7.52 6.68 -11.38
N TRP A 9 -7.45 7.91 -10.87
CA TRP A 9 -6.67 8.97 -11.52
C TRP A 9 -5.19 8.62 -11.68
N LEU A 10 -4.63 7.85 -10.73
CA LEU A 10 -3.24 7.41 -10.81
C LEU A 10 -3.05 6.25 -11.81
N GLU A 11 -3.99 5.31 -11.88
CA GLU A 11 -4.03 4.21 -12.87
C GLU A 11 -4.00 4.75 -14.30
N GLU A 12 -4.86 5.72 -14.62
CA GLU A 12 -4.95 6.33 -15.96
C GLU A 12 -3.66 7.02 -16.42
N ARG A 13 -2.83 7.48 -15.48
CA ARG A 13 -1.56 8.18 -15.80
C ARG A 13 -0.37 7.24 -15.93
N ASP A 14 -0.51 6.00 -15.47
CA ASP A 14 0.56 5.00 -15.49
C ASP A 14 0.51 4.12 -16.75
N GLU A 15 -0.57 4.20 -17.55
CA GLU A 15 -0.73 3.44 -18.81
C GLU A 15 0.44 3.67 -19.79
N GLU A 16 1.00 4.88 -19.82
CA GLU A 16 2.14 5.22 -20.70
C GLU A 16 3.47 4.57 -20.26
N LEU A 17 3.57 4.07 -19.03
CA LEU A 17 4.77 3.44 -18.46
C LEU A 17 4.68 1.91 -18.42
N GLN A 18 3.57 1.35 -18.90
CA GLN A 18 3.28 -0.07 -18.79
C GLN A 18 4.14 -0.89 -19.77
N ILE A 19 4.76 -1.96 -19.25
CA ILE A 19 5.47 -2.97 -20.06
C ILE A 19 4.61 -4.23 -20.18
N ASP A 20 4.53 -4.80 -21.36
CA ASP A 20 3.71 -6.01 -21.60
C ASP A 20 4.35 -7.27 -21.00
N PHE A 21 5.67 -7.28 -20.88
CA PHE A 21 6.43 -8.45 -20.47
C PHE A 21 7.61 -8.09 -19.56
N GLU A 22 7.86 -8.94 -18.57
CA GLU A 22 8.98 -8.81 -17.63
C GLU A 22 9.83 -10.09 -17.57
N PRO A 23 11.16 -9.97 -17.34
CA PRO A 23 12.00 -11.12 -17.06
C PRO A 23 11.69 -11.68 -15.66
N ARG A 24 11.40 -12.98 -15.59
CA ARG A 24 11.08 -13.69 -14.35
C ARG A 24 12.01 -14.88 -14.13
N ARG A 25 12.41 -15.11 -12.88
CA ARG A 25 13.19 -16.30 -12.53
C ARG A 25 12.29 -17.53 -12.48
N THR A 26 12.74 -18.59 -13.13
CA THR A 26 12.11 -19.92 -13.09
C THR A 26 12.58 -20.69 -11.85
N ARG A 27 11.83 -21.73 -11.46
CA ARG A 27 12.22 -22.61 -10.34
C ARG A 27 13.55 -23.33 -10.55
N SER A 28 13.94 -23.58 -11.81
CA SER A 28 15.22 -24.21 -12.17
C SER A 28 16.40 -23.24 -12.21
N GLY A 29 16.17 -21.95 -11.91
CA GLY A 29 17.22 -20.93 -11.82
C GLY A 29 17.47 -20.15 -13.11
N GLY A 30 16.91 -20.57 -14.25
CA GLY A 30 16.93 -19.80 -15.51
C GLY A 30 15.96 -18.62 -15.52
N THR A 31 16.02 -17.79 -16.55
CA THR A 31 15.10 -16.67 -16.79
C THR A 31 14.08 -17.00 -17.88
N THR A 32 12.86 -16.52 -17.73
CA THR A 32 11.80 -16.57 -18.73
C THR A 32 11.15 -15.20 -18.88
N THR A 33 10.45 -14.96 -19.98
CA THR A 33 9.67 -13.74 -20.20
C THR A 33 8.23 -14.03 -19.82
N ALA A 34 7.68 -13.29 -18.87
CA ALA A 34 6.31 -13.45 -18.40
C ALA A 34 5.46 -12.25 -18.78
N LYS A 35 4.21 -12.47 -19.21
CA LYS A 35 3.24 -11.39 -19.43
C LYS A 35 2.96 -10.70 -18.09
N VAL A 36 3.03 -9.37 -18.06
CA VAL A 36 2.60 -8.60 -16.90
C VAL A 36 1.08 -8.74 -16.76
N PRO A 37 0.55 -8.99 -15.55
CA PRO A 37 -0.89 -9.06 -15.34
C PRO A 37 -1.58 -7.76 -15.76
N GLU A 38 -2.74 -7.85 -16.43
CA GLU A 38 -3.52 -6.68 -16.86
C GLU A 38 -3.91 -5.78 -15.67
N MET A 39 -4.08 -6.39 -14.50
CA MET A 39 -4.42 -5.69 -13.25
C MET A 39 -3.22 -5.03 -12.56
N ALA A 40 -2.01 -5.14 -13.11
CA ALA A 40 -0.79 -4.65 -12.45
C ALA A 40 -0.80 -3.14 -12.22
N SER A 41 -1.21 -2.35 -13.23
CA SER A 41 -1.28 -0.88 -13.13
C SER A 41 -2.23 -0.45 -12.03
N ARG A 42 -3.43 -1.04 -11.96
CA ARG A 42 -4.38 -0.82 -10.87
C ARG A 42 -3.77 -1.15 -9.50
N MET A 43 -3.15 -2.32 -9.38
CA MET A 43 -2.56 -2.75 -8.11
C MET A 43 -1.43 -1.84 -7.64
N LEU A 44 -0.63 -1.30 -8.57
CA LEU A 44 0.42 -0.32 -8.28
C LEU A 44 -0.19 1.02 -7.86
N ALA A 45 -1.17 1.51 -8.61
CA ALA A 45 -1.88 2.75 -8.32
C ALA A 45 -2.59 2.72 -6.96
N GLU A 46 -3.37 1.67 -6.68
CA GLU A 46 -4.02 1.44 -5.37
C GLU A 46 -3.00 1.47 -4.23
N HIS A 47 -1.86 0.80 -4.43
CA HIS A 47 -0.80 0.72 -3.43
C HIS A 47 -0.16 2.09 -3.17
N ASP A 48 0.27 2.78 -4.22
CA ASP A 48 1.01 4.04 -4.11
C ASP A 48 0.10 5.14 -3.59
N PHE A 49 -1.15 5.19 -4.05
CA PHE A 49 -2.15 6.09 -3.50
C PHE A 49 -2.30 5.88 -1.99
N ASN A 50 -2.53 4.64 -1.54
CA ASN A 50 -2.68 4.32 -0.13
C ASN A 50 -1.42 4.68 0.68
N HIS A 51 -0.23 4.43 0.13
CA HIS A 51 1.04 4.81 0.75
C HIS A 51 1.10 6.32 1.04
N TYR A 52 0.86 7.15 0.02
CA TYR A 52 0.90 8.61 0.19
C TYR A 52 -0.23 9.13 1.06
N TYR A 53 -1.42 8.51 0.98
CA TYR A 53 -2.54 8.82 1.86
C TYR A 53 -2.16 8.59 3.33
N MET A 54 -1.62 7.42 3.67
CA MET A 54 -1.21 7.10 5.04
C MET A 54 -0.11 8.04 5.55
N LEU A 55 0.86 8.41 4.70
CA LEU A 55 1.86 9.43 5.03
C LEU A 55 1.21 10.78 5.36
N GLY A 56 0.23 11.21 4.57
CA GLY A 56 -0.50 12.46 4.79
C GLY A 56 -1.27 12.45 6.11
N VAL A 57 -2.01 11.37 6.38
CA VAL A 57 -2.77 11.20 7.63
C VAL A 57 -1.84 11.19 8.85
N ALA A 58 -0.73 10.47 8.80
CA ALA A 58 0.22 10.41 9.90
C ALA A 58 0.88 11.76 10.19
N ARG A 59 1.26 12.52 9.14
CA ARG A 59 1.80 13.89 9.31
C ARG A 59 0.76 14.80 9.96
N ARG A 60 -0.47 14.76 9.46
CA ARG A 60 -1.58 15.53 10.03
C ARG A 60 -1.84 15.18 11.50
N ALA A 61 -1.77 13.90 11.88
CA ALA A 61 -1.93 13.48 13.27
C ALA A 61 -0.86 14.08 14.21
N ILE A 62 0.38 14.24 13.73
CA ILE A 62 1.46 14.88 14.47
C ILE A 62 1.21 16.39 14.59
N GLU A 63 0.86 17.04 13.48
CA GLU A 63 0.58 18.48 13.42
C GLU A 63 -0.61 18.89 14.30
N GLU A 64 -1.65 18.06 14.38
CA GLU A 64 -2.81 18.28 15.25
C GLU A 64 -2.58 17.84 16.71
N GLY A 65 -1.39 17.35 17.07
CA GLY A 65 -1.08 16.93 18.44
C GLY A 65 -1.67 15.58 18.87
N ARG A 66 -2.32 14.83 17.98
CA ARG A 66 -2.91 13.50 18.28
C ARG A 66 -1.85 12.42 18.50
N GLN A 67 -0.73 12.49 17.77
CA GLN A 67 0.42 11.56 17.82
C GLN A 67 0.15 10.10 17.45
N VAL A 68 -1.12 9.69 17.33
CA VAL A 68 -1.53 8.33 16.97
C VAL A 68 -2.52 8.34 15.81
N VAL A 69 -2.55 7.24 15.05
CA VAL A 69 -3.55 6.94 14.02
C VAL A 69 -4.10 5.55 14.26
N GLU A 70 -5.27 5.25 13.72
CA GLU A 70 -5.88 3.92 13.82
C GLU A 70 -5.90 3.22 12.47
N VAL A 71 -5.51 1.95 12.48
CA VAL A 71 -5.55 1.07 11.31
C VAL A 71 -6.98 0.65 11.04
N TYR A 72 -7.40 0.69 9.77
CA TYR A 72 -8.71 0.21 9.35
C TYR A 72 -8.62 -0.45 7.98
N ARG A 73 -9.66 -1.20 7.60
CA ARG A 73 -9.79 -1.78 6.26
C ARG A 73 -10.38 -0.77 5.29
N ALA A 74 -9.54 -0.31 4.36
CA ALA A 74 -9.95 0.60 3.30
C ALA A 74 -10.50 -0.12 2.06
N ARG A 75 -10.09 -1.38 1.84
CA ARG A 75 -10.55 -2.19 0.71
C ARG A 75 -11.29 -3.43 1.17
N LEU A 76 -12.47 -3.67 0.59
CA LEU A 76 -13.23 -4.88 0.82
C LEU A 76 -12.39 -6.11 0.46
N SER A 77 -12.37 -7.09 1.35
CA SER A 77 -11.78 -8.40 1.12
C SER A 77 -12.69 -9.43 1.75
N LEU A 78 -13.21 -10.36 0.95
CA LEU A 78 -14.09 -11.43 1.42
C LEU A 78 -13.33 -12.48 2.25
N ALA A 79 -12.02 -12.61 2.03
CA ALA A 79 -11.14 -13.54 2.73
C ALA A 79 -9.82 -12.83 3.09
N PRO A 80 -9.83 -11.90 4.05
CA PRO A 80 -8.62 -11.19 4.45
C PRO A 80 -7.63 -12.15 5.10
N ARG A 81 -6.34 -11.91 4.89
CA ARG A 81 -5.27 -12.65 5.57
C ARG A 81 -5.41 -12.42 7.08
N HIS A 82 -5.31 -13.49 7.89
CA HIS A 82 -5.43 -13.42 9.36
C HIS A 82 -4.56 -12.32 9.97
N ALA A 83 -3.27 -12.30 9.61
CA ALA A 83 -2.31 -11.30 10.10
C ALA A 83 -2.69 -9.84 9.74
N SER A 84 -3.48 -9.61 8.69
CA SER A 84 -3.99 -8.27 8.36
C SER A 84 -5.27 -7.95 9.12
N ALA A 85 -6.16 -8.93 9.31
CA ALA A 85 -7.38 -8.74 10.10
C ALA A 85 -7.06 -8.39 11.56
N GLU A 86 -6.01 -8.98 12.14
CA GLU A 86 -5.56 -8.71 13.50
C GLU A 86 -5.06 -7.28 13.73
N LEU A 87 -4.72 -6.55 12.66
CA LEU A 87 -4.23 -5.17 12.74
C LEU A 87 -5.36 -4.13 12.75
N GLU A 88 -6.55 -4.48 12.29
CA GLU A 88 -7.68 -3.55 12.24
C GLU A 88 -8.05 -3.06 13.65
N GLY A 89 -8.34 -1.76 13.77
CA GLY A 89 -8.64 -1.09 15.03
C GLY A 89 -7.43 -0.81 15.91
N ARG A 90 -6.22 -1.26 15.55
CA ARG A 90 -5.02 -0.94 16.32
C ARG A 90 -4.65 0.53 16.17
N ARG A 91 -4.33 1.16 17.30
CA ARG A 91 -3.74 2.50 17.34
C ARG A 91 -2.22 2.39 17.29
N ILE A 92 -1.61 3.14 16.39
CA ILE A 92 -0.17 3.10 16.13
C ILE A 92 0.41 4.51 16.17
N PRO A 93 1.63 4.69 16.70
CA PRO A 93 2.28 6.00 16.70
C PRO A 93 2.48 6.52 15.27
N ALA A 94 2.07 7.76 15.02
CA ALA A 94 2.15 8.36 13.69
C ALA A 94 3.61 8.47 13.18
N GLY A 95 4.57 8.68 14.09
CA GLY A 95 6.00 8.70 13.76
C GLY A 95 6.53 7.34 13.26
N GLU A 96 6.00 6.23 13.79
CA GLU A 96 6.36 4.88 13.34
C GLU A 96 5.79 4.60 11.95
N VAL A 97 4.56 5.04 11.67
CA VAL A 97 3.95 4.95 10.33
C VAL A 97 4.83 5.65 9.30
N ILE A 98 5.25 6.88 9.58
CA ILE A 98 6.09 7.65 8.66
C ILE A 98 7.44 6.95 8.43
N SER A 99 8.09 6.48 9.50
CA SER A 99 9.38 5.78 9.41
C SER A 99 9.28 4.51 8.56
N MET A 100 8.21 3.74 8.75
CA MET A 100 7.97 2.47 8.05
C MET A 100 7.65 2.66 6.57
N LEU A 101 6.84 3.67 6.23
CA LEU A 101 6.51 3.96 4.84
C LEU A 101 7.72 4.53 4.09
N ARG A 102 8.57 5.32 4.76
CA ARG A 102 9.80 5.86 4.15
C ARG A 102 10.87 4.82 3.85
N SER A 103 10.90 3.70 4.56
CA SER A 103 11.91 2.66 4.30
C SER A 103 11.67 1.89 3.00
N ARG A 104 10.51 2.08 2.35
CA ARG A 104 10.10 1.45 1.07
C ARG A 104 10.51 -0.03 0.99
N PRO A 105 10.00 -0.87 1.91
CA PRO A 105 10.30 -2.30 1.87
C PRO A 105 9.77 -2.91 0.56
N GLY A 106 10.53 -3.86 -0.01
CA GLY A 106 10.10 -4.60 -1.20
C GLY A 106 8.79 -5.38 -0.98
N PRO A 107 8.15 -5.88 -2.04
CA PRO A 107 6.76 -6.36 -2.03
C PRO A 107 6.46 -7.50 -1.07
N ASP A 108 7.45 -8.33 -0.75
CA ASP A 108 7.30 -9.49 0.14
C ASP A 108 7.72 -9.22 1.60
N VAL A 109 8.21 -8.03 1.90
CA VAL A 109 8.68 -7.67 3.24
C VAL A 109 7.49 -7.19 4.08
N PRO A 110 7.12 -7.87 5.18
CA PRO A 110 6.02 -7.45 6.03
C PRO A 110 6.33 -6.12 6.72
N MET A 111 5.36 -5.21 6.71
CA MET A 111 5.33 -4.03 7.57
C MET A 111 4.64 -4.41 8.89
N PRO A 112 5.36 -4.44 10.04
CA PRO A 112 4.83 -5.04 11.27
C PRO A 112 3.49 -4.47 11.75
N LEU A 113 3.22 -3.20 11.47
CA LEU A 113 2.03 -2.49 11.92
C LEU A 113 0.99 -2.21 10.83
N LEU A 114 1.33 -2.41 9.55
CA LEU A 114 0.47 -2.08 8.40
C LEU A 114 0.18 -3.31 7.51
N GLY A 115 0.72 -4.48 7.88
CA GLY A 115 0.55 -5.72 7.15
C GLY A 115 1.52 -5.84 5.98
N ARG A 116 1.12 -6.55 4.93
CA ARG A 116 1.93 -6.66 3.70
C ARG A 116 1.38 -5.73 2.62
N GLN A 117 2.14 -5.54 1.55
CA GLN A 117 1.63 -4.90 0.35
C GLN A 117 0.31 -5.55 -0.08
N ASN A 118 -0.64 -4.72 -0.50
CA ASN A 118 -2.00 -5.12 -0.91
C ASN A 118 -2.81 -5.84 0.19
N SER A 119 -2.57 -5.53 1.47
CA SER A 119 -3.38 -6.02 2.62
C SER A 119 -4.80 -5.48 2.66
N GLY A 120 -5.08 -4.38 1.94
CA GLY A 120 -6.34 -3.63 2.00
C GLY A 120 -6.49 -2.78 3.26
N LEU A 121 -5.42 -2.60 4.03
CA LEU A 121 -5.39 -1.76 5.23
C LEU A 121 -4.95 -0.33 4.90
N SER A 122 -5.45 0.63 5.66
CA SER A 122 -5.04 2.04 5.65
C SER A 122 -5.11 2.61 7.08
N VAL A 123 -4.84 3.91 7.25
CA VAL A 123 -4.91 4.59 8.55
C VAL A 123 -5.87 5.77 8.55
N ARG A 124 -6.48 6.05 9.70
CA ARG A 124 -7.36 7.21 9.92
C ARG A 124 -6.98 7.95 11.19
N LEU A 125 -7.36 9.23 11.27
CA LEU A 125 -7.26 10.01 12.49
C LEU A 125 -8.23 9.46 13.55
N VAL A 126 -7.85 9.57 14.83
CA VAL A 126 -8.68 9.26 16.01
C VAL A 126 -8.80 10.45 16.92
#